data_AF-A0AAV4SLV2-F1
#
_entry.id   AF-A0AAV4SLV2-F1
#
_cell.length_a   1.000
_cell.length_b   1.000
_cell.length_c   1.000
_cell.angle_alpha   90.00
_cell.angle_beta   90.00
_cell.angle_gamma   90.00
#
_symmetry.space_group_name_H-M   'P 1'
#
loop_
_entity.id
_entity.type
_entity.pdbx_description
1 polymer ?
#
loop_
_entity_poly.entity_id
_entity_poly.type
_entity_poly.pdbx_seq_one_letter_code
_entity_poly.pdbx_strand_id
1 'polypeptide(L)'
;MLLFIPALLLVLYLPQESGAVDSTWGEWTEWSSCSVSCGQGIRKRFRACNQAPRINSPFCEGKYVQTKICDTTIQCAVDGVGTTGAPGLPVL
;
A
#
# COMPACT_ATOMS: atom_id res chain seq x y z
N MET A 1 18.89 -19.63 -48.88
CA MET A 1 20.24 -19.12 -49.18
C MET A 1 20.23 -17.65 -48.77
N LEU A 2 20.61 -17.19 -47.58
CA LEU A 2 21.31 -17.68 -46.40
C LEU A 2 20.71 -16.84 -45.24
N LEU A 3 19.92 -17.35 -44.30
CA LEU A 3 20.33 -18.02 -43.05
C LEU A 3 21.73 -17.66 -42.49
N PHE A 4 22.15 -16.40 -42.53
CA PHE A 4 23.28 -15.90 -41.72
C PHE A 4 23.13 -14.41 -41.44
N ILE A 5 21.99 -14.00 -40.87
CA ILE A 5 22.00 -12.74 -40.11
C ILE A 5 22.78 -13.12 -38.84
N PRO A 6 24.03 -12.67 -38.68
CA PRO A 6 24.87 -13.07 -37.55
C PRO A 6 24.08 -12.80 -36.27
N ALA A 7 24.15 -13.70 -35.29
CA ALA A 7 23.41 -13.58 -34.03
C ALA A 7 23.53 -12.17 -33.40
N LEU A 8 24.61 -11.43 -33.69
CA LEU A 8 24.77 -10.01 -33.37
C LEU A 8 23.63 -9.10 -33.85
N LEU A 9 23.10 -9.24 -35.06
CA LEU A 9 22.04 -8.35 -35.57
C LEU A 9 20.70 -8.58 -34.86
N LEU A 10 20.44 -9.78 -34.33
CA LEU A 10 19.25 -10.09 -33.54
C LEU A 10 19.34 -9.51 -32.11
N VAL A 11 20.56 -9.36 -31.57
CA VAL A 11 20.82 -8.66 -30.30
C VAL A 11 20.64 -7.15 -30.45
N LEU A 12 20.88 -6.58 -31.64
CA LEU A 12 20.65 -5.16 -31.96
C LEU A 12 19.18 -4.80 -32.20
N TYR A 13 18.30 -5.79 -32.39
CA TYR A 13 16.85 -5.62 -32.55
C TYR A 13 16.06 -5.97 -31.28
N LEU A 14 16.71 -6.47 -30.22
CA LEU A 14 16.07 -6.45 -28.91
C LEU A 14 15.91 -4.97 -28.55
N PRO A 15 14.72 -4.50 -28.15
CA PRO A 15 14.69 -3.25 -27.42
C PRO A 15 15.67 -3.46 -26.28
N GLN A 16 16.70 -2.62 -26.20
CA GLN A 16 17.40 -2.47 -24.93
C GLN A 16 16.27 -2.08 -23.99
N GLU A 17 15.73 -3.07 -23.27
CA GLU A 17 14.95 -2.92 -22.05
C GLU A 17 15.95 -2.26 -21.10
N SER A 18 16.25 -0.99 -21.37
CA SER A 18 16.85 -0.11 -20.41
C SER A 18 15.79 -0.11 -19.34
N GLY A 19 15.98 -0.97 -18.34
CA GLY A 19 15.36 -0.86 -17.04
C GLY A 19 15.82 0.47 -16.46
N ALA A 20 15.36 1.57 -17.05
CA ALA A 20 15.06 2.75 -16.30
C ALA A 20 14.03 2.26 -15.29
N VAL A 21 14.53 1.82 -14.14
CA VAL A 21 13.70 1.62 -12.97
C VAL A 21 13.25 3.02 -12.64
N ASP A 22 12.13 3.45 -13.22
CA ASP A 22 11.51 4.70 -12.85
C ASP A 22 11.15 4.63 -11.37
N SER A 23 11.09 5.79 -10.71
CA SER A 23 10.67 5.80 -9.31
C SER A 23 9.23 5.31 -9.24
N THR A 24 9.02 4.15 -8.65
CA THR A 24 7.72 3.48 -8.60
C THR A 24 7.26 3.36 -7.17
N TRP A 25 5.94 3.43 -6.97
CA TRP A 25 5.36 3.10 -5.69
C TRP A 25 5.54 1.61 -5.42
N GLY A 26 6.08 1.27 -4.26
CA GLY A 26 5.98 -0.08 -3.71
C GLY A 26 4.54 -0.41 -3.32
N GLU A 27 4.35 -1.66 -2.94
CA GLU A 27 3.06 -2.14 -2.45
C GLU A 27 2.60 -1.35 -1.22
N TRP A 28 1.28 -1.23 -1.09
CA TRP A 28 0.69 -0.69 0.13
C TRP A 28 0.86 -1.69 1.26
N THR A 29 1.23 -1.20 2.45
CA THR A 29 1.12 -1.97 3.68
C THR A 29 -0.33 -2.35 3.94
N GLU A 30 -0.49 -3.34 4.82
CA GLU A 30 -1.78 -3.61 5.43
C GLU A 30 -2.34 -2.36 6.12
N TRP A 31 -3.67 -2.32 6.22
CA TRP A 31 -4.34 -1.28 6.99
C TRP A 31 -4.03 -1.45 8.47
N SER A 32 -3.76 -0.32 9.14
CA SER A 32 -3.72 -0.27 10.59
C SER A 32 -5.07 -0.70 11.19
N SER A 33 -5.05 -1.07 12.46
CA SER A 33 -6.26 -1.14 13.28
C SER A 33 -7.02 0.20 13.23
N CYS A 34 -8.33 0.13 13.47
CA CYS A 34 -9.15 1.33 13.60
C CYS A 34 -8.63 2.17 14.78
N SER A 35 -8.61 3.49 14.63
CA SER A 35 -8.13 4.41 15.66
C SER A 35 -8.95 4.38 16.95
N VAL A 36 -10.15 3.79 16.88
CA VAL A 36 -11.10 3.67 17.99
C VAL A 36 -11.47 2.20 18.16
N SER A 37 -11.84 1.84 19.39
CA SER A 37 -12.44 0.55 19.72
C SER A 37 -13.97 0.57 19.67
N CYS A 38 -14.59 1.76 19.59
CA CYS A 38 -16.02 1.97 19.51
C CYS A 38 -16.36 3.09 18.51
N GLY A 39 -17.56 3.04 17.94
CA GLY A 39 -18.07 3.99 16.97
C GLY A 39 -17.24 4.04 15.69
N GLN A 40 -17.28 5.22 15.07
CA GLN A 40 -16.56 5.52 13.84
C GLN A 40 -15.17 6.07 14.14
N GLY A 41 -14.17 5.52 13.47
CA GLY A 41 -12.79 6.02 13.51
C GLY A 41 -12.11 5.95 12.16
N ILE A 42 -10.79 5.92 12.20
CA ILE A 42 -9.94 6.01 11.02
C ILE A 42 -8.88 4.92 11.05
N ARG A 43 -8.62 4.31 9.90
CA ARG A 43 -7.47 3.45 9.66
C ARG A 43 -6.58 4.01 8.56
N LYS A 44 -5.29 3.72 8.64
CA LYS A 44 -4.27 4.23 7.71
C LYS A 44 -3.48 3.08 7.12
N ARG A 45 -2.97 3.28 5.92
CA ARG A 45 -1.94 2.42 5.32
C ARG A 45 -0.90 3.28 4.62
N PHE A 46 0.28 2.72 4.43
CA PHE A 46 1.45 3.42 3.92
C PHE A 46 2.02 2.67 2.72
N ARG A 47 2.79 3.35 1.88
CA ARG A 47 3.58 2.72 0.82
C ARG A 47 4.93 3.42 0.73
N ALA A 48 5.96 2.67 0.35
CA ALA A 48 7.28 3.22 0.13
C ALA A 48 7.42 3.69 -1.32
N CYS A 49 8.17 4.76 -1.56
CA CYS A 49 8.59 5.15 -2.90
C CYS A 49 9.94 4.48 -3.19
N ASN A 50 9.97 3.59 -4.17
CA ASN A 50 11.21 2.97 -4.64
C ASN A 50 11.85 3.94 -5.63
N GLN A 51 12.78 4.76 -5.16
CA GLN A 51 13.47 5.73 -6.00
C GLN A 51 14.43 5.04 -6.96
N ALA A 52 14.44 5.50 -8.21
CA ALA A 52 15.45 5.09 -9.17
C ALA A 52 16.85 5.46 -8.67
N PRO A 53 17.90 4.69 -9.00
CA PRO A 53 19.29 5.06 -8.69
C PRO A 53 19.80 6.28 -9.48
N ARG A 54 18.93 6.94 -10.26
CA ARG A 54 19.30 8.14 -11.01
C ARG A 54 18.92 9.39 -10.22
N ILE A 55 19.92 10.25 -9.98
CA ILE A 55 19.82 11.52 -9.25
C ILE A 55 18.71 12.45 -9.82
N ASN A 56 18.37 12.32 -11.10
CA ASN A 56 17.38 13.13 -11.79
C ASN A 56 16.08 12.36 -12.14
N SER A 57 15.83 11.21 -11.54
CA SER A 57 14.55 10.52 -11.76
C SER A 57 13.42 11.28 -11.04
N PRO A 58 12.25 11.44 -11.67
CA PRO A 58 11.10 12.02 -10.99
C PRO A 58 10.77 11.20 -9.73
N PHE A 59 10.45 11.87 -8.62
CA PHE A 59 9.97 11.22 -7.41
C PHE A 59 8.60 10.57 -7.65
N CYS A 60 8.22 9.59 -6.82
CA CYS A 60 6.89 9.00 -6.93
C CYS A 60 5.81 10.06 -6.69
N GLU A 61 4.99 10.31 -7.71
CA GLU A 61 3.92 11.30 -7.62
C GLU A 61 2.73 10.76 -6.82
N GLY A 62 2.19 11.57 -5.91
CA GLY A 62 1.04 11.24 -5.07
C GLY A 62 1.37 11.01 -3.59
N LYS A 63 0.36 10.60 -2.82
CA LYS A 63 0.50 10.46 -1.36
C LYS A 63 1.13 9.11 -0.99
N TYR A 64 2.06 9.14 -0.02
CA TYR A 64 2.64 7.94 0.59
C TYR A 64 1.74 7.31 1.68
N VAL A 65 0.71 8.05 2.11
CA VAL A 65 -0.26 7.63 3.12
C VAL A 65 -1.68 7.66 2.55
N GLN A 66 -2.46 6.62 2.88
CA GLN A 66 -3.89 6.59 2.62
C GLN A 66 -4.65 6.45 3.94
N THR A 67 -5.78 7.15 4.02
CA THR A 67 -6.65 7.18 5.20
C THR A 67 -8.06 6.77 4.77
N LYS A 68 -8.71 5.91 5.55
CA LYS A 68 -10.10 5.53 5.34
C LYS A 68 -10.85 5.49 6.66
N ILE A 69 -12.14 5.80 6.60
CA ILE A 69 -13.05 5.62 7.73
C ILE A 69 -13.19 4.12 7.99
N CYS A 70 -13.22 3.75 9.26
CA CYS A 70 -13.63 2.44 9.75
C CYS A 70 -14.77 2.62 10.74
N ASP A 71 -15.71 1.70 10.71
CA ASP A 71 -16.79 1.63 11.69
C ASP A 71 -16.63 0.36 12.51
N THR A 72 -16.83 0.48 13.81
CA THR A 72 -16.75 -0.65 14.73
C THR A 72 -18.17 -1.05 15.12
N THR A 73 -18.38 -2.35 15.33
CA THR A 73 -19.69 -2.86 15.75
C THR A 73 -20.08 -2.40 17.16
N ILE A 74 -19.11 -1.88 17.94
CA ILE A 74 -19.31 -1.40 19.30
C ILE A 74 -19.72 0.07 19.23
N GLN A 75 -20.86 0.45 19.79
CA GLN A 75 -21.21 1.87 19.90
C GLN A 75 -20.47 2.50 21.08
N CYS A 76 -19.97 3.72 20.91
CA CYS A 76 -19.36 4.44 22.03
C CYS A 76 -20.42 4.84 23.05
N ALA A 77 -20.12 4.63 24.33
CA ALA A 77 -20.95 5.13 25.41
C ALA A 77 -20.87 6.67 25.42
N VAL A 78 -21.89 7.29 24.84
CA VAL A 78 -22.17 8.72 25.02
C VAL A 78 -22.94 8.84 26.33
N ASP A 79 -22.22 9.26 27.36
CA ASP A 79 -22.74 9.67 28.66
C ASP A 79 -23.49 8.60 29.49
N GLY A 80 -22.79 8.00 30.45
CA GLY A 80 -23.36 7.64 31.76
C GLY A 80 -24.37 6.48 31.87
N VAL A 81 -24.71 5.75 30.80
CA VAL A 81 -25.50 4.51 30.93
C VAL A 81 -24.68 3.32 30.43
N GLY A 82 -23.94 2.73 31.37
CA GLY A 82 -23.37 1.40 31.21
C GLY A 82 -24.48 0.36 31.23
N THR A 83 -25.10 0.10 30.09
CA THR A 83 -25.92 -1.11 29.91
C THR A 83 -25.22 -2.05 28.94
N THR A 84 -24.39 -2.89 29.54
CA THR A 84 -24.11 -4.29 29.18
C THR A 84 -24.06 -4.62 27.69
N GLY A 85 -22.86 -4.58 27.13
CA GLY A 85 -22.54 -5.20 25.85
C GLY A 85 -21.22 -5.96 25.93
N ALA A 86 -21.14 -6.97 26.82
CA ALA A 86 -20.02 -7.90 26.84
C ALA A 86 -20.37 -9.11 25.96
N PRO A 87 -19.75 -9.31 24.77
CA PRO A 87 -19.70 -10.61 24.17
C PRO A 87 -18.58 -11.39 24.85
N GLY A 88 -18.95 -12.19 25.84
CA GLY A 88 -18.13 -13.29 26.34
C GLY A 88 -17.00 -12.90 27.30
N LEU A 89 -17.25 -13.05 28.58
CA LEU A 89 -16.30 -13.71 29.48
C LEU A 89 -17.11 -14.29 30.66
N PRO A 90 -17.13 -15.61 30.89
CA PRO A 90 -17.53 -16.13 32.19
C PRO A 90 -16.44 -15.76 33.18
N VAL A 91 -16.78 -14.94 34.17
CA VAL A 91 -15.90 -14.69 35.32
C VAL A 91 -15.90 -15.99 36.14
N LEU A 92 -14.80 -16.73 36.11
CA LEU A 92 -14.48 -17.80 37.07
C LEU A 92 -13.97 -17.19 38.38
#